data_AF-A0A101JZH1-F1
#
_entry.id   AF-A0A101JZH1-F1
#
_cell.length_a   1.000
_cell.length_b   1.000
_cell.length_c   1.000
_cell.angle_alpha   90.00
_cell.angle_beta   90.00
_cell.angle_gamma   90.00
#
_symmetry.space_group_name_H-M   'P 1'
#
loop_
_entity.id
_entity.type
_entity.pdbx_description
1 polymer ?
#
loop_
_entity_poly.entity_id
_entity_poly.type
_entity_poly.pdbx_seq_one_letter_code
_entity_poly.pdbx_strand_id
1 'polypeptide(L)' 'MTLKEWLDRLAKLEREQLGHYREGRAREGDAVGVVICQLISEGRLHGFCVPDGRPPLNKAGESGSSHL' A
#
# COMPACT_ATOMS: atom_id res chain seq x y z
N MET A 1 -11.46 -7.51 -10.49
CA MET A 1 -10.22 -6.74 -10.54
C MET A 1 -9.06 -7.68 -10.31
N THR A 2 -8.06 -7.66 -11.18
CA THR A 2 -6.82 -8.44 -11.05
C THR A 2 -5.85 -7.75 -10.09
N LEU A 3 -4.85 -8.49 -9.61
CA LEU A 3 -3.78 -7.93 -8.77
C LEU A 3 -3.06 -6.76 -9.47
N LYS A 4 -2.79 -6.88 -10.78
CA LYS A 4 -2.14 -5.83 -11.56
C LYS A 4 -2.99 -4.56 -11.61
N GLU A 5 -4.28 -4.68 -11.92
CA GLU A 5 -5.20 -3.54 -11.96
C GLU A 5 -5.34 -2.86 -10.59
N TRP A 6 -5.35 -3.65 -9.51
CA TRP A 6 -5.40 -3.14 -8.15
C TRP A 6 -4.12 -2.37 -7.77
N LEU A 7 -2.93 -2.90 -8.09
CA LEU A 7 -1.65 -2.21 -7.89
C LEU A 7 -1.56 -0.91 -8.73
N ASP A 8 -1.99 -0.95 -9.99
CA ASP A 8 -2.00 0.23 -10.86
C ASP A 8 -2.93 1.32 -10.32
N ARG A 9 -4.07 0.93 -9.73
CA ARG A 9 -5.01 1.85 -9.09
C ARG A 9 -4.42 2.47 -7.83
N LEU A 10 -3.76 1.69 -6.98
CA LEU A 10 -3.06 2.21 -5.79
C LEU A 10 -2.00 3.25 -6.19
N ALA A 11 -1.12 2.91 -7.14
CA ALA A 11 -0.05 3.80 -7.56
C ALA A 11 -0.56 5.12 -8.18
N LYS A 12 -1.73 5.11 -8.82
CA LYS A 12 -2.37 6.34 -9.32
C LYS A 12 -2.84 7.23 -8.16
N LEU A 13 -3.52 6.65 -7.16
CA LEU A 13 -4.01 7.38 -6.00
C LEU A 13 -2.86 7.94 -5.17
N GLU A 14 -1.76 7.21 -5.00
CA GLU A 14 -0.58 7.71 -4.28
C GLU A 14 0.05 8.93 -4.97
N ARG A 15 0.13 8.92 -6.31
CA ARG A 15 0.61 10.09 -7.07
C ARG A 15 -0.34 11.27 -6.96
N GLU A 16 -1.65 11.02 -6.96
CA GLU A 16 -2.68 12.04 -6.81
C GLU A 16 -2.62 12.69 -5.41
N GLN A 17 -2.54 11.87 -4.36
CA GLN A 17 -2.34 12.33 -2.99
C GLN A 17 -1.09 13.22 -2.85
N LEU A 18 0.03 12.78 -3.42
CA LEU A 18 1.27 13.56 -3.41
C LEU A 18 1.12 14.89 -4.18
N GLY A 19 0.38 14.88 -5.31
CA GLY A 19 0.04 16.08 -6.06
C GLY A 19 -0.74 17.09 -5.21
N HIS A 20 -1.76 16.63 -4.48
CA HIS A 20 -2.52 17.47 -3.56
C HIS A 20 -1.65 18.11 -2.47
N TYR A 21 -0.78 17.35 -1.82
CA TYR A 21 0.11 17.91 -0.79
C TYR A 21 1.10 18.93 -1.37
N ARG A 22 1.66 18.67 -2.56
CA ARG A 22 2.57 19.62 -3.23
C ARG A 22 1.90 20.94 -3.58
N GLU A 23 0.61 20.91 -3.87
CA GLU A 23 -0.19 22.08 -4.23
C GLU A 23 -0.85 22.76 -3.00
N GLY A 24 -0.51 22.33 -1.77
CA GLY A 24 -1.07 22.87 -0.53
C GLY A 24 -2.51 22.45 -0.25
N ARG A 25 -3.06 21.51 -1.02
CA ARG A 25 -4.42 20.95 -0.87
C ARG A 25 -4.43 19.78 0.10
N ALA A 26 -4.10 20.04 1.37
CA ALA A 26 -3.94 18.99 2.37
C ALA A 26 -5.22 18.16 2.59
N ARG A 27 -6.40 18.79 2.60
CA ARG A 27 -7.68 18.10 2.82
C ARG A 27 -7.99 17.10 1.71
N GLU A 28 -7.72 17.48 0.47
CA GLU A 28 -7.88 16.62 -0.70
C GLU A 28 -6.87 15.47 -0.67
N GLY A 29 -5.62 15.75 -0.28
CA GLY A 29 -4.62 14.71 -0.05
C GLY A 29 -5.07 13.70 1.01
N ASP A 30 -5.63 14.16 2.12
CA ASP A 30 -6.15 13.29 3.19
C ASP A 30 -7.36 12.47 2.72
N ALA A 31 -8.26 13.07 1.93
CA ALA A 31 -9.40 12.37 1.35
C ALA A 31 -8.96 11.22 0.43
N VAL A 32 -7.94 11.45 -0.42
CA VAL A 32 -7.35 10.39 -1.25
C VAL A 32 -6.67 9.32 -0.37
N GLY A 33 -6.00 9.72 0.71
CA GLY A 33 -5.42 8.79 1.68
C GLY A 33 -6.44 7.82 2.28
N VAL A 34 -7.64 8.31 2.63
CA VAL A 34 -8.73 7.44 3.12
C VAL A 34 -9.15 6.41 2.06
N VAL A 35 -9.25 6.83 0.79
CA VAL A 35 -9.58 5.92 -0.32
C VAL A 35 -8.50 4.85 -0.51
N ILE A 36 -7.22 5.22 -0.40
CA ILE A 36 -6.10 4.26 -0.45
C ILE A 36 -6.23 3.22 0.67
N CYS A 37 -6.49 3.64 1.91
CA CYS A 37 -6.66 2.72 3.04
C CYS A 37 -7.84 1.74 2.84
N GLN A 38 -8.95 2.22 2.28
CA GLN A 38 -10.10 1.37 1.95
C GLN A 38 -9.73 0.35 0.87
N LEU A 39 -9.07 0.79 -0.21
CA LEU A 39 -8.65 -0.07 -1.31
C LEU A 39 -7.64 -1.14 -0.86
N ILE A 40 -6.74 -0.80 0.06
CA ILE A 40 -5.83 -1.77 0.69
C ILE A 40 -6.61 -2.82 1.48
N SER A 41 -7.59 -2.39 2.28
CA SER A 41 -8.41 -3.28 3.09
C SER A 41 -9.24 -4.22 2.22
N GLU A 42 -9.83 -3.71 1.14
CA GLU A 42 -10.53 -4.50 0.13
C GLU A 42 -9.60 -5.51 -0.53
N GLY A 43 -8.41 -5.08 -0.97
CA GLY A 43 -7.41 -5.98 -1.57
C GLY A 43 -7.04 -7.14 -0.66
N ARG A 44 -6.84 -6.89 0.63
CA ARG A 44 -6.56 -7.93 1.63
C ARG A 44 -7.68 -8.97 1.73
N LEU A 45 -8.94 -8.56 1.68
CA LEU A 45 -10.09 -9.48 1.68
C LEU A 45 -10.11 -10.38 0.44
N HIS A 46 -9.59 -9.89 -0.69
CA HIS A 46 -9.46 -10.64 -1.93
C HIS A 46 -8.15 -11.43 -2.05
N GLY A 47 -7.31 -11.46 -1.00
CA GLY A 47 -6.03 -12.17 -0.99
C GLY A 47 -4.89 -11.41 -1.69
N PHE A 48 -5.09 -10.14 -2.04
CA PHE A 48 -4.03 -9.28 -2.56
C PHE A 48 -3.20 -8.71 -1.42
N CYS A 49 -1.88 -8.84 -1.53
CA CYS A 49 -0.93 -8.24 -0.59
C CYS A 49 -0.37 -6.97 -1.22
N VAL A 50 -0.45 -5.84 -0.51
CA VAL A 50 0.34 -4.65 -0.88
C VAL A 50 1.79 -5.06 -0.61
N PRO A 51 2.75 -4.84 -1.52
CA PRO A 51 4.15 -4.94 -1.13
C PRO A 51 4.32 -4.02 0.09
N ASP A 52 4.61 -4.62 1.24
CA ASP A 52 4.97 -3.87 2.44
C ASP A 52 6.02 -2.87 1.95
N GLY A 53 5.78 -1.57 2.09
CA GLY A 53 6.77 -0.53 1.76
C GLY A 53 8.07 -0.65 2.57
N ARG A 54 8.20 -1.74 3.34
CA ARG A 54 9.47 -2.22 3.87
C ARG A 54 10.43 -2.45 2.70
N PRO A 55 11.63 -1.88 2.75
CA PRO A 55 12.67 -2.21 1.77
C PRO A 55 12.81 -3.73 1.70
N PRO A 56 13.11 -4.29 0.51
CA PRO A 56 13.27 -5.73 0.36
C PRO A 56 14.25 -6.19 1.44
N LEU A 57 13.77 -7.03 2.35
CA LEU A 57 14.66 -7.81 3.21
C LEU A 57 15.47 -8.65 2.23
N ASN A 58 16.70 -8.21 1.96
CA ASN A 58 17.66 -8.98 1.21
C ASN A 58 17.81 -10.31 1.95
N LYS A 59 17.13 -11.32 1.43
CA LYS A 59 17.11 -12.73 1.86
C LYS A 59 16.81 -12.97 3.34
N ALA A 60 15.62 -13.51 3.57
CA ALA A 60 15.43 -14.46 4.66
C ALA A 60 16.41 -15.64 4.50
N GLY A 61 17.00 -16.07 5.62
CA GLY A 61 17.82 -17.27 5.73
C GLY A 61 18.09 -17.61 7.20
N GLU A 62 17.09 -18.20 7.85
CA GLU A 62 17.16 -19.14 8.99
C GLU A 62 17.85 -18.67 10.29
N SER A 63 17.19 -18.67 11.44
CA SER A 63 16.72 -19.91 12.06
C SER A 63 15.61 -19.66 13.08
N GLY A 64 14.70 -20.62 13.14
CA GLY A 64 13.46 -20.57 13.90
C GLY A 64 13.59 -20.73 15.41
N SER A 65 12.45 -20.47 16.03
CA SER A 65 12.05 -20.70 17.40
C SER A 65 12.32 -22.13 17.91
N SER A 66 12.76 -22.29 19.17
CA SER A 66 11.98 -22.91 20.26
C SER A 66 12.83 -23.43 21.42
N HIS A 67 12.40 -23.07 22.63
CA HIS A 67 12.38 -23.85 23.88
C HIS A 67 13.16 -25.19 23.92
N LEU A 68 14.26 -25.23 24.69
CA LEU A 68 14.39 -25.86 26.02
C LEU A 68 15.83 -25.70 26.51
#